data_AF-E3ND11-F1
#
_entry.id   AF-E3ND11-F1
#
_cell.length_a   1.000
_cell.length_b   1.000
_cell.length_c   1.000
_cell.angle_alpha   90.00
_cell.angle_beta   90.00
_cell.angle_gamma   90.00
#
_symmetry.space_group_name_H-M   'P 1'
#
loop_
_entity.id
_entity.type
_entity.pdbx_description
1 polymer ?
#
loop_
_entity_poly.entity_id
_entity_poly.type
_entity_poly.pdbx_seq_one_letter_code
_entity_poly.pdbx_strand_id
1 'polypeptide(L)'
;MTSKRDLARGILWTTFLQDDHLLAALRDDSKIDVLPNSLTDLADRHIVEREILIQAEMQHKNVVSLIPTFATSAQIHIIMELMSHSLRQKMISEGALCEKDASWILHDATNGIAFCHLHGVLHRDLKPENITISDHGTAKITDFGLSTNTKGLTACGTEQYKAPEIWAHEEQTTSVDMWSLGCIMFEALTKRLTFPQAKTSDMIAAIDSAKVSYPHSLSNVSKDLIQKLIVRKAGSRLTASQVRHT
;
A
#
# COMPACT_ATOMS: atom_id res chain seq x y z
N MET A 1 15.30 32.25 -2.43
CA MET A 1 15.62 30.85 -2.77
C MET A 1 14.32 30.07 -2.74
N THR A 2 13.77 29.75 -3.91
CA THR A 2 12.56 28.94 -4.06
C THR A 2 12.86 27.54 -3.52
N SER A 3 12.10 27.04 -2.54
CA SER A 3 12.43 25.74 -1.93
C SER A 3 12.18 24.60 -2.92
N LYS A 4 12.85 23.45 -2.76
CA LYS A 4 12.55 22.25 -3.57
C LYS A 4 11.05 21.87 -3.52
N ARG A 5 10.35 22.20 -2.43
CA ARG A 5 8.90 22.03 -2.29
C ARG A 5 8.10 22.98 -3.17
N ASP A 6 8.58 24.20 -3.37
CA ASP A 6 7.93 25.20 -4.23
C ASP A 6 8.13 24.88 -5.71
N LEU A 7 9.28 24.30 -6.08
CA LEU A 7 9.51 23.75 -7.42
C LEU A 7 8.64 22.50 -7.68
N ALA A 8 8.53 21.58 -6.71
CA ALA A 8 7.65 20.42 -6.83
C ALA A 8 6.18 20.84 -7.00
N ARG A 9 5.71 21.83 -6.21
CA ARG A 9 4.39 22.43 -6.40
C ARG A 9 4.26 23.10 -7.78
N GLY A 10 5.25 23.88 -8.22
CA GLY A 10 5.20 24.51 -9.55
C GLY A 10 5.11 23.53 -10.72
N ILE A 11 5.76 22.37 -10.60
CA ILE A 11 5.81 21.31 -11.63
C ILE A 11 4.59 20.37 -11.57
N LEU A 12 4.05 20.11 -10.38
CA LEU A 12 2.84 19.27 -10.20
C LEU A 12 1.55 19.98 -10.63
N TRP A 13 1.55 21.32 -10.61
CA TRP A 13 0.39 22.15 -10.93
C TRP A 13 0.51 22.89 -12.26
N THR A 14 1.53 22.61 -13.08
CA THR A 14 1.61 23.20 -14.42
C THR A 14 0.36 22.84 -15.21
N THR A 15 -0.46 23.85 -15.48
CA THR A 15 -1.68 23.76 -16.25
C THR A 15 -1.32 23.36 -17.67
N PHE A 16 -1.34 22.06 -17.97
CA PHE A 16 -1.37 21.63 -19.37
C PHE A 16 -2.75 21.99 -19.91
N LEU A 17 -2.72 22.87 -20.91
CA LEU A 17 -3.89 23.34 -21.65
C LEU A 17 -4.68 22.15 -22.20
N GLN A 18 -5.99 22.40 -22.31
CA GLN A 18 -7.05 21.57 -22.87
C GLN A 18 -6.66 20.91 -24.21
N ASP A 19 -5.92 19.80 -24.16
CA ASP A 19 -5.69 18.95 -25.33
C ASP A 19 -6.31 17.58 -25.08
N ASP A 20 -7.57 17.44 -25.47
CA ASP A 20 -8.33 16.19 -25.38
C ASP A 20 -7.60 15.02 -26.06
N HIS A 21 -6.73 15.29 -27.03
CA HIS A 21 -5.90 14.29 -27.69
C HIS A 21 -4.78 13.76 -26.79
N LEU A 22 -4.16 14.61 -25.96
CA LEU A 22 -3.16 14.19 -24.98
C LEU A 22 -3.79 13.32 -23.89
N LEU A 23 -4.99 13.72 -23.45
CA LEU A 23 -5.79 12.95 -22.50
C LEU A 23 -6.22 11.59 -23.06
N ALA A 24 -6.61 11.53 -24.34
CA ALA A 24 -6.92 10.27 -25.00
C ALA A 24 -5.69 9.37 -25.11
N ALA A 25 -4.52 9.91 -25.49
CA ALA A 25 -3.28 9.16 -25.58
C ALA A 25 -2.81 8.61 -24.21
N LEU A 26 -3.02 9.36 -23.12
CA LEU A 26 -2.69 8.90 -21.77
C LEU A 26 -3.63 7.81 -21.24
N ARG A 27 -4.89 7.74 -21.71
CA ARG A 27 -5.86 6.75 -21.24
C ARG A 27 -5.52 5.32 -21.64
N ASP A 28 -4.83 5.12 -22.75
CA ASP A 28 -4.55 3.78 -23.28
C ASP A 28 -3.43 3.08 -22.50
N ASP A 29 -2.50 3.85 -21.89
CA ASP A 29 -1.31 3.32 -21.20
C ASP A 29 -1.19 3.74 -19.72
N SER A 30 -2.19 4.44 -19.16
CA SER A 30 -2.14 4.95 -17.78
C SER A 30 -3.46 4.74 -17.03
N LYS A 31 -3.36 4.58 -15.70
CA LYS A 31 -4.52 4.72 -14.80
C LYS A 31 -4.73 6.20 -14.51
N ILE A 32 -5.97 6.70 -14.68
CA ILE A 32 -6.33 8.10 -14.41
C ILE A 32 -7.43 8.14 -13.35
N ASP A 33 -7.12 8.71 -12.20
CA ASP A 33 -8.08 9.03 -11.15
C ASP A 33 -8.43 10.52 -11.23
N VAL A 34 -9.73 10.86 -11.28
CA VAL A 34 -10.23 12.23 -11.44
C VAL A 34 -10.98 12.65 -10.19
N LEU A 35 -10.50 13.71 -9.54
CA LEU A 35 -11.10 14.29 -8.33
C LEU A 35 -11.67 15.68 -8.65
N PRO A 36 -12.77 16.11 -8.01
CA PRO A 36 -13.25 17.48 -8.16
C PRO A 36 -12.22 18.47 -7.59
N ASN A 37 -11.90 19.56 -8.30
CA ASN A 37 -11.08 20.67 -7.80
C ASN A 37 -11.89 21.61 -6.88
N SER A 38 -13.18 21.35 -6.73
CA SER A 38 -14.06 22.01 -5.76
C SER A 38 -14.08 21.29 -4.41
N LEU A 39 -13.01 20.59 -4.00
CA LEU A 39 -12.91 20.05 -2.63
C LEU A 39 -13.16 21.20 -1.65
N THR A 40 -14.39 21.26 -1.14
CA THR A 40 -14.91 22.42 -0.38
C THR A 40 -14.34 22.46 1.03
N ASP A 41 -13.87 21.31 1.53
CA ASP A 41 -13.13 21.23 2.78
C ASP A 41 -11.63 21.38 2.49
N LEU A 42 -11.02 22.40 3.12
CA LEU A 42 -9.58 22.61 3.07
C LEU A 42 -8.80 21.39 3.59
N ALA A 43 -9.38 20.61 4.51
CA ALA A 43 -8.76 19.39 5.03
C ALA A 43 -8.63 18.31 3.94
N ASP A 44 -9.68 18.06 3.16
CA ASP A 44 -9.67 17.08 2.08
C ASP A 44 -8.65 17.44 1.00
N ARG A 45 -8.55 18.73 0.66
CA ARG A 45 -7.55 19.23 -0.29
C ARG A 45 -6.13 19.00 0.20
N HIS A 46 -5.84 19.26 1.48
CA HIS A 46 -4.51 19.03 2.04
C HIS A 46 -4.12 17.55 2.05
N ILE A 47 -5.09 16.65 2.24
CA ILE A 47 -4.86 15.20 2.19
C ILE A 47 -4.47 14.78 0.77
N VAL A 48 -5.25 15.20 -0.24
CA VAL A 48 -4.98 14.89 -1.66
C VAL A 48 -3.64 15.49 -2.12
N GLU A 49 -3.35 16.74 -1.79
CA GLU A 49 -2.08 17.38 -2.12
C GLU A 49 -0.89 16.63 -1.50
N ARG A 50 -1.04 16.18 -0.26
CA ARG A 50 -0.02 15.40 0.43
C ARG A 50 0.21 14.04 -0.22
N GLU A 51 -0.86 13.34 -0.58
CA GLU A 51 -0.78 12.06 -1.29
C GLU A 51 0.02 12.23 -2.59
N ILE A 52 -0.34 13.22 -3.42
CA ILE A 52 0.35 13.52 -4.68
C ILE A 52 1.84 13.81 -4.44
N LEU A 53 2.17 14.61 -3.42
CA LEU A 53 3.56 14.95 -3.09
C LEU A 53 4.36 13.72 -2.63
N ILE A 54 3.79 12.88 -1.77
CA ILE A 54 4.42 11.63 -1.34
C ILE A 54 4.64 10.73 -2.56
N GLN A 55 3.60 10.51 -3.37
CA GLN A 55 3.69 9.66 -4.57
C GLN A 55 4.78 10.15 -5.55
N ALA A 56 4.86 11.47 -5.77
CA ALA A 56 5.84 12.07 -6.67
C ALA A 56 7.29 11.84 -6.21
N GLU A 57 7.52 11.76 -4.89
CA GLU A 57 8.83 11.46 -4.31
C GLU A 57 9.17 9.96 -4.33
N MET A 58 8.17 9.07 -4.43
CA MET A 58 8.35 7.62 -4.33
C MET A 58 8.67 6.93 -5.68
N GLN A 59 9.85 7.22 -6.24
CA GLN A 59 10.29 6.61 -7.51
C GLN A 59 11.07 5.31 -7.28
N HIS A 60 10.42 4.17 -7.48
CA HIS A 60 11.04 2.85 -7.33
C HIS A 60 10.38 1.79 -8.22
N LYS A 61 11.15 0.79 -8.68
CA LYS A 61 10.63 -0.26 -9.58
C LYS A 61 9.45 -1.08 -9.01
N ASN A 62 9.29 -1.12 -7.69
CA ASN A 62 8.21 -1.80 -6.98
C ASN A 62 7.23 -0.84 -6.28
N VAL A 63 7.18 0.42 -6.71
CA VAL A 63 6.16 1.40 -6.30
C VAL A 63 5.54 1.97 -7.57
N VAL A 64 4.21 2.10 -7.58
CA VAL A 64 3.49 2.65 -8.74
C VAL A 64 3.93 4.09 -8.96
N SER A 65 4.39 4.40 -10.17
CA SER A 65 4.91 5.72 -10.50
C SER A 65 3.78 6.70 -10.79
N LEU A 66 3.89 7.90 -10.23
CA LEU A 66 3.08 9.03 -10.64
C LEU A 66 3.60 9.56 -11.98
N ILE A 67 2.72 9.61 -12.98
CA ILE A 67 2.93 10.30 -14.25
C ILE A 67 2.53 11.77 -14.03
N PRO A 68 3.14 12.76 -14.72
CA PRO A 68 2.83 14.18 -14.50
C PRO A 68 1.32 14.46 -14.40
N THR A 69 0.93 14.97 -13.24
CA THR A 69 -0.46 15.34 -12.93
C THR A 69 -0.77 16.70 -13.52
N PHE A 70 -2.04 16.95 -13.82
CA PHE A 70 -2.49 18.29 -14.16
C PHE A 70 -3.83 18.56 -13.49
N ALA A 71 -4.11 19.85 -13.29
CA ALA A 71 -5.37 20.30 -12.72
C ALA A 71 -6.02 21.35 -13.62
N THR A 72 -7.34 21.25 -13.72
CA THR A 72 -8.21 22.27 -14.31
C THR A 72 -8.88 23.07 -13.21
N SER A 73 -9.62 24.13 -13.55
CA SER A 73 -10.41 24.88 -12.54
C SER A 73 -11.47 24.03 -11.83
N ALA A 74 -11.86 22.89 -12.40
CA ALA A 74 -12.93 22.03 -11.90
C ALA A 74 -12.48 20.63 -11.45
N GLN A 75 -11.33 20.13 -11.90
CA GLN A 75 -10.87 18.76 -11.64
C GLN A 75 -9.35 18.67 -11.41
N ILE A 76 -8.92 17.72 -10.58
CA ILE A 76 -7.54 17.28 -10.40
C ILE A 76 -7.41 15.90 -11.05
N HIS A 77 -6.46 15.74 -11.96
CA HIS A 77 -6.18 14.48 -12.65
C HIS A 77 -4.89 13.87 -12.12
N ILE A 78 -5.02 12.74 -11.44
CA ILE A 78 -3.90 11.95 -10.92
C ILE A 78 -3.65 10.82 -11.93
N ILE A 79 -2.50 10.87 -12.58
CA ILE A 79 -2.13 9.91 -13.63
C ILE A 79 -1.05 9.00 -13.06
N MET A 80 -1.25 7.70 -13.16
CA MET A 80 -0.33 6.69 -12.64
C MET A 80 -0.04 5.67 -13.73
N GLU A 81 1.10 4.98 -13.62
CA GLU A 81 1.37 3.84 -14.50
C GLU A 81 0.22 2.82 -14.47
N LEU A 82 -0.12 2.29 -15.64
CA LEU A 82 -1.16 1.27 -15.75
C LEU A 82 -0.64 -0.06 -15.24
N MET A 83 -1.46 -0.72 -14.43
CA MET A 83 -1.20 -2.05 -13.89
C MET A 83 -2.31 -2.99 -14.33
N SER A 84 -1.96 -4.22 -14.66
CA SER A 84 -2.90 -5.20 -15.25
C SER A 84 -3.97 -5.62 -14.27
N HIS A 85 -3.58 -5.97 -13.05
CA HIS A 85 -4.50 -6.36 -12.00
C HIS A 85 -3.88 -6.23 -10.61
N SER A 86 -4.71 -6.20 -9.58
CA SER A 86 -4.31 -6.31 -8.17
C SER A 86 -4.02 -7.77 -7.78
N LEU A 87 -3.29 -7.95 -6.67
CA LEU A 87 -3.14 -9.23 -6.00
C LEU A 87 -4.51 -9.77 -5.55
N ARG A 88 -5.42 -8.89 -5.10
CA ARG A 88 -6.82 -9.24 -4.81
C ARG A 88 -7.49 -9.92 -6.01
N GLN A 89 -7.42 -9.30 -7.19
CA GLN A 89 -8.03 -9.84 -8.40
C GLN A 89 -7.42 -11.20 -8.76
N LYS A 90 -6.09 -11.35 -8.66
CA LYS A 90 -5.41 -12.64 -8.87
C LYS A 90 -5.89 -13.73 -7.90
N MET A 91 -6.05 -13.40 -6.62
CA MET A 91 -6.56 -14.34 -5.60
C MET A 91 -8.04 -14.71 -5.81
N ILE A 92 -8.82 -13.83 -6.42
CA ILE A 92 -10.21 -14.13 -6.80
C ILE A 92 -10.24 -15.09 -7.99
N SER A 93 -9.40 -14.86 -9.00
CA SER A 93 -9.38 -15.67 -10.22
C SER A 93 -8.74 -17.05 -10.02
N GLU A 94 -7.65 -17.13 -9.25
CA GLU A 94 -6.83 -18.35 -9.11
C GLU A 94 -7.02 -19.06 -7.77
N GLY A 95 -7.63 -18.41 -6.78
CA GLY A 95 -7.76 -18.94 -5.43
C GLY A 95 -6.47 -18.75 -4.60
N ALA A 96 -6.09 -19.78 -3.85
CA ALA A 96 -4.83 -19.77 -3.09
C ALA A 96 -3.65 -19.86 -4.06
N LEU A 97 -2.69 -18.95 -3.90
CA LEU A 97 -1.48 -18.94 -4.73
C LEU A 97 -0.52 -20.03 -4.28
N CYS A 98 0.23 -20.59 -5.23
CA CYS A 98 1.35 -21.47 -4.90
C CYS A 98 2.47 -20.67 -4.23
N GLU A 99 3.30 -21.33 -3.41
CA GLU A 99 4.36 -20.64 -2.65
C GLU A 99 5.36 -19.91 -3.56
N LYS A 100 5.61 -20.45 -4.75
CA LYS A 100 6.48 -19.82 -5.74
C LYS A 100 5.91 -18.47 -6.17
N ASP A 101 4.68 -18.42 -6.65
CA ASP A 101 4.07 -17.18 -7.16
C ASP A 101 3.89 -16.14 -6.05
N ALA A 102 3.44 -16.58 -4.88
CA ALA A 102 3.35 -15.71 -3.71
C ALA A 102 4.72 -15.15 -3.32
N SER A 103 5.78 -15.96 -3.37
CA SER A 103 7.14 -15.52 -3.04
C SER A 103 7.63 -14.41 -3.99
N TRP A 104 7.42 -14.53 -5.30
CA TRP A 104 7.80 -13.49 -6.26
C TRP A 104 7.07 -12.17 -6.00
N ILE A 105 5.75 -12.23 -5.83
CA ILE A 105 4.91 -11.05 -5.59
C ILE A 105 5.29 -10.38 -4.26
N LEU A 106 5.45 -11.16 -3.19
CA LEU A 106 5.78 -10.65 -1.86
C LEU A 106 7.21 -10.14 -1.79
N HIS A 107 8.15 -10.73 -2.53
CA HIS A 107 9.51 -10.21 -2.65
C HIS A 107 9.50 -8.80 -3.26
N ASP A 108 8.79 -8.62 -4.37
CA ASP A 108 8.63 -7.32 -5.02
C ASP A 108 7.92 -6.30 -4.13
N ALA A 109 6.80 -6.69 -3.51
CA ALA A 109 6.12 -5.84 -2.53
C ALA A 109 7.07 -5.45 -1.38
N THR A 110 7.82 -6.40 -0.82
CA THR A 110 8.78 -6.11 0.26
C THR A 110 9.86 -5.12 -0.17
N ASN A 111 10.34 -5.20 -1.42
CA ASN A 111 11.29 -4.21 -1.94
C ASN A 111 10.67 -2.80 -2.02
N GLY A 112 9.41 -2.69 -2.45
CA GLY A 112 8.66 -1.43 -2.43
C GLY A 112 8.48 -0.88 -1.01
N ILE A 113 8.07 -1.73 -0.06
CA ILE A 113 7.88 -1.36 1.34
C ILE A 113 9.21 -0.85 1.94
N ALA A 114 10.30 -1.59 1.71
CA ALA A 114 11.62 -1.22 2.22
C ALA A 114 12.06 0.15 1.68
N PHE A 115 11.78 0.44 0.42
CA PHE A 115 12.06 1.74 -0.19
C PHE A 115 11.24 2.86 0.48
N CYS A 116 9.94 2.68 0.66
CA CYS A 116 9.07 3.66 1.34
C CYS A 116 9.55 3.91 2.78
N HIS A 117 9.84 2.84 3.52
CA HIS A 117 10.31 2.91 4.90
C HIS A 117 11.65 3.65 5.02
N LEU A 118 12.57 3.46 4.07
CA LEU A 118 13.85 4.18 4.01
C LEU A 118 13.65 5.70 3.83
N HIS A 119 12.59 6.11 3.12
CA HIS A 119 12.22 7.52 2.93
C HIS A 119 11.32 8.06 4.05
N GLY A 120 11.12 7.28 5.13
CA GLY A 120 10.30 7.68 6.26
C GLY A 120 8.79 7.63 6.00
N VAL A 121 8.36 6.98 4.91
CA VAL A 121 6.95 6.85 4.54
C VAL A 121 6.39 5.54 5.07
N LEU A 122 5.33 5.62 5.88
CA LEU A 122 4.50 4.48 6.26
C LEU A 122 3.28 4.43 5.34
N HIS A 123 2.93 3.25 4.83
CA HIS A 123 1.77 3.10 3.94
C HIS A 123 0.45 3.08 4.72
N ARG A 124 0.36 2.28 5.79
CA ARG A 124 -0.79 2.18 6.73
C ARG A 124 -2.11 1.64 6.18
N ASP A 125 -2.15 1.23 4.92
CA ASP A 125 -3.29 0.54 4.32
C ASP A 125 -2.82 -0.50 3.28
N LEU A 126 -1.78 -1.24 3.63
CA LEU A 126 -1.39 -2.39 2.83
C LEU A 126 -2.48 -3.46 2.92
N LYS A 127 -2.95 -3.84 1.75
CA LYS A 127 -3.96 -4.87 1.51
C LYS A 127 -3.75 -5.44 0.11
N PRO A 128 -4.34 -6.60 -0.23
CA PRO A 128 -4.15 -7.23 -1.54
C PRO A 128 -4.59 -6.35 -2.73
N GLU A 129 -5.49 -5.39 -2.53
CA GLU A 129 -5.89 -4.41 -3.53
C GLU A 129 -4.76 -3.41 -3.87
N ASN A 130 -3.91 -3.10 -2.88
CA ASN A 130 -2.85 -2.09 -2.98
C ASN A 130 -1.48 -2.67 -3.38
N ILE A 131 -1.45 -3.96 -3.71
CA ILE A 131 -0.32 -4.62 -4.39
C ILE A 131 -0.79 -4.96 -5.80
N THR A 132 -0.31 -4.22 -6.79
CA THR A 132 -0.69 -4.36 -8.19
C THR A 132 0.41 -5.07 -8.98
N ILE A 133 0.03 -5.73 -10.07
CA ILE A 133 0.89 -6.58 -10.88
C ILE A 133 0.78 -6.09 -12.33
N SER A 134 1.94 -5.81 -12.93
CA SER A 134 2.07 -5.40 -14.33
C SER A 134 1.96 -6.58 -15.29
N ASP A 135 1.83 -6.31 -16.60
CA ASP A 135 1.74 -7.37 -17.63
C ASP A 135 3.02 -8.21 -17.71
N HIS A 136 4.12 -7.66 -17.22
CA HIS A 136 5.41 -8.34 -17.12
C HIS A 136 5.59 -9.12 -15.80
N GLY A 137 4.54 -9.20 -14.97
CA GLY A 137 4.56 -9.93 -13.70
C GLY A 137 5.30 -9.24 -12.56
N THR A 138 5.77 -8.00 -12.74
CA THR A 138 6.38 -7.20 -11.67
C THR A 138 5.30 -6.66 -10.74
N ALA A 139 5.46 -6.89 -9.43
CA ALA A 139 4.54 -6.36 -8.43
C ALA A 139 4.98 -4.97 -7.91
N LYS A 140 4.01 -4.09 -7.67
CA LYS A 140 4.22 -2.73 -7.19
C LYS A 140 3.19 -2.35 -6.12
N ILE A 141 3.59 -1.49 -5.20
CA ILE A 141 2.70 -0.92 -4.20
C ILE A 141 2.07 0.36 -4.72
N THR A 142 0.78 0.58 -4.44
CA THR A 142 0.01 1.74 -4.87
C THR A 142 -0.89 2.28 -3.75
N ASP A 143 -1.61 3.37 -4.02
CA ASP A 143 -2.63 3.95 -3.14
C ASP A 143 -2.08 4.46 -1.79
N PHE A 144 -1.41 5.61 -1.87
CA PHE A 144 -0.77 6.27 -0.73
C PHE A 144 -1.71 7.25 -0.01
N GLY A 145 -3.03 7.18 -0.22
CA GLY A 145 -4.02 8.10 0.36
C GLY A 145 -4.04 8.14 1.89
N LEU A 146 -3.55 7.08 2.56
CA LEU A 146 -3.36 7.03 4.00
C LEU A 146 -1.90 7.13 4.44
N SER A 147 -0.98 7.36 3.51
CA SER A 147 0.46 7.40 3.80
C SER A 147 0.86 8.63 4.59
N THR A 148 1.96 8.50 5.33
CA THR A 148 2.48 9.58 6.17
C THR A 148 3.97 9.52 6.38
N ASN A 149 4.56 10.71 6.53
CA ASN A 149 5.96 10.88 6.95
C ASN A 149 6.06 11.14 8.47
N THR A 150 4.92 11.25 9.15
CA THR A 150 4.84 11.50 10.59
C THR A 150 4.28 10.28 11.29
N LYS A 151 4.94 9.85 12.37
CA LYS A 151 4.34 8.93 13.33
C LYS A 151 3.01 9.52 13.81
N GLY A 152 2.00 8.68 13.95
CA GLY A 152 0.65 9.12 14.24
C GLY A 152 -0.12 8.12 15.08
N LEU A 153 -1.24 8.59 15.61
CA LEU A 153 -2.17 7.81 16.44
C LEU A 153 -3.52 7.57 15.73
N THR A 154 -3.70 8.09 14.51
CA THR A 154 -4.95 7.99 13.76
C THR A 154 -5.24 6.53 13.40
N ALA A 155 -6.37 6.00 13.86
CA ALA A 155 -6.81 4.66 13.51
C ALA A 155 -7.36 4.64 12.07
N CYS A 156 -6.48 4.40 11.09
CA CYS A 156 -6.83 4.30 9.67
C CYS A 156 -6.48 2.91 9.09
N GLY A 157 -6.92 2.65 7.86
CA GLY A 157 -6.67 1.40 7.12
C GLY A 157 -7.83 0.41 7.14
N THR A 158 -7.65 -0.71 6.45
CA THR A 158 -8.63 -1.79 6.31
C THR A 158 -8.56 -2.76 7.49
N GLU A 159 -9.67 -2.97 8.20
CA GLU A 159 -9.70 -3.63 9.52
C GLU A 159 -8.96 -4.98 9.59
N GLN A 160 -9.10 -5.80 8.56
CA GLN A 160 -8.52 -7.15 8.47
C GLN A 160 -6.98 -7.18 8.45
N TYR A 161 -6.35 -6.05 8.08
CA TYR A 161 -4.90 -5.92 7.95
C TYR A 161 -4.29 -4.98 8.99
N LYS A 162 -5.10 -4.42 9.90
CA LYS A 162 -4.62 -3.51 10.95
C LYS A 162 -3.83 -4.26 12.01
N ALA A 163 -2.69 -3.68 12.37
CA ALA A 163 -1.83 -4.15 13.44
C ALA A 163 -2.46 -3.88 14.83
N PRO A 164 -2.13 -4.68 15.86
CA PRO A 164 -2.69 -4.52 17.21
C PRO A 164 -2.41 -3.14 17.83
N GLU A 165 -1.25 -2.54 17.57
CA GLU A 165 -0.90 -1.20 18.05
C GLU A 165 -1.86 -0.11 17.51
N ILE A 166 -2.47 -0.31 16.34
CA ILE A 166 -3.46 0.63 15.80
C ILE A 166 -4.75 0.58 16.63
N TRP A 167 -5.20 -0.62 17.01
CA TRP A 167 -6.38 -0.82 17.85
C TRP A 167 -6.16 -0.38 19.30
N ALA A 168 -4.94 -0.50 19.78
CA ALA A 168 -4.54 -0.04 21.11
C ALA A 168 -4.24 1.47 21.18
N HIS A 169 -4.40 2.20 20.08
CA HIS A 169 -4.04 3.62 19.96
C HIS A 169 -2.59 3.92 20.39
N GLU A 170 -1.69 2.98 20.11
CA GLU A 170 -0.25 3.08 20.35
C GLU A 170 0.44 3.80 19.17
N GLU A 171 1.71 4.19 19.35
CA GLU A 171 2.49 4.87 18.31
C GLU A 171 2.70 3.96 17.09
N GLN A 172 2.27 4.43 15.92
CA GLN A 172 2.45 3.69 14.66
C GLN A 172 3.86 3.90 14.11
N THR A 173 4.55 2.79 13.83
CA THR A 173 5.86 2.75 13.17
C THR A 173 5.80 1.92 11.89
N THR A 174 6.92 1.77 11.18
CA THR A 174 7.02 0.90 10.00
C THR A 174 6.58 -0.56 10.27
N SER A 175 6.53 -0.99 11.55
CA SER A 175 6.01 -2.28 11.98
C SER A 175 4.57 -2.56 11.56
N VAL A 176 3.74 -1.53 11.38
CA VAL A 176 2.32 -1.71 11.01
C VAL A 176 2.19 -2.31 9.61
N ASP A 177 3.00 -1.83 8.67
CA ASP A 177 3.05 -2.34 7.30
C ASP A 177 3.56 -3.79 7.27
N MET A 178 4.49 -4.14 8.16
CA MET A 178 5.03 -5.50 8.27
C MET A 178 4.00 -6.50 8.80
N TRP A 179 3.11 -6.06 9.71
CA TRP A 179 1.97 -6.86 10.13
C TRP A 179 1.01 -7.10 8.97
N SER A 180 0.64 -6.04 8.26
CA SER A 180 -0.24 -6.13 7.09
C SER A 180 0.35 -7.07 6.02
N LEU A 181 1.66 -7.00 5.75
CA LEU A 181 2.36 -7.92 4.85
C LEU A 181 2.23 -9.38 5.31
N GLY A 182 2.36 -9.66 6.61
CA GLY A 182 2.15 -10.99 7.17
C GLY A 182 0.73 -11.50 6.95
N CYS A 183 -0.28 -10.65 7.17
CA CYS A 183 -1.68 -10.99 6.91
C CYS A 183 -1.93 -11.27 5.41
N ILE A 184 -1.40 -10.44 4.52
CA ILE A 184 -1.49 -10.60 3.07
C ILE A 184 -0.84 -11.92 2.63
N MET A 185 0.36 -12.23 3.14
CA MET A 185 1.06 -13.47 2.83
C MET A 185 0.23 -14.70 3.25
N PHE A 186 -0.32 -14.68 4.46
CA PHE A 186 -1.18 -15.77 4.93
C PHE A 186 -2.41 -15.93 4.04
N GLU A 187 -3.08 -14.84 3.69
CA GLU A 187 -4.28 -14.87 2.87
C GLU A 187 -3.99 -15.33 1.45
N ALA A 188 -2.92 -14.84 0.82
CA ALA A 188 -2.51 -15.24 -0.53
C ALA A 188 -2.23 -16.74 -0.61
N LEU A 189 -1.57 -17.32 0.41
CA LEU A 189 -1.19 -18.74 0.43
C LEU A 189 -2.32 -19.68 0.86
N THR A 190 -3.37 -19.17 1.51
CA THR A 190 -4.40 -20.04 2.12
C THR A 190 -5.83 -19.71 1.72
N LYS A 191 -6.05 -18.58 1.03
CA LYS A 191 -7.36 -17.99 0.70
C LYS A 191 -8.25 -17.71 1.92
N ARG A 192 -7.65 -17.62 3.12
CA ARG A 192 -8.34 -17.37 4.39
C ARG A 192 -7.80 -16.11 5.04
N LEU A 193 -8.69 -15.32 5.64
CA LEU A 193 -8.28 -14.21 6.49
C LEU A 193 -7.53 -14.75 7.71
N THR A 194 -6.49 -14.03 8.13
CA THR A 194 -5.68 -14.37 9.31
C THR A 194 -6.53 -14.39 10.58
N PHE A 195 -7.45 -13.43 10.70
CA PHE A 195 -8.38 -13.26 11.82
C PHE A 195 -9.81 -13.17 11.27
N PRO A 196 -10.49 -14.31 11.02
CA PRO A 196 -11.77 -14.37 10.31
C PRO A 196 -13.00 -14.17 11.23
N GLN A 197 -12.83 -13.56 12.41
CA GLN A 197 -13.91 -13.40 13.37
C GLN A 197 -14.97 -12.44 12.84
N ALA A 198 -16.25 -12.83 12.94
CA ALA A 198 -17.37 -12.00 12.48
C ALA A 198 -17.64 -10.79 13.38
N LYS A 199 -17.40 -10.91 14.69
CA LYS A 199 -17.55 -9.81 15.64
C LYS A 199 -16.24 -9.05 15.76
N THR A 200 -16.32 -7.72 15.65
CA THR A 200 -15.16 -6.83 15.78
C THR A 200 -14.42 -7.02 17.11
N SER A 201 -15.13 -7.22 18.22
CA SER A 201 -14.52 -7.48 19.54
C SER A 201 -13.65 -8.74 19.54
N ASP A 202 -14.15 -9.80 18.92
CA ASP A 202 -13.48 -11.11 18.88
C ASP A 202 -12.29 -11.07 17.92
N MET A 203 -12.42 -10.33 16.82
CA MET A 203 -11.34 -10.05 15.89
C MET A 203 -10.21 -9.27 16.57
N ILE A 204 -10.53 -8.20 17.32
CA ILE A 204 -9.55 -7.41 18.07
C ILE A 204 -8.84 -8.29 19.11
N ALA A 205 -9.57 -9.11 19.87
CA ALA A 205 -8.97 -10.03 20.83
C ALA A 205 -8.05 -11.06 20.16
N ALA A 206 -8.42 -11.57 18.98
CA ALA A 206 -7.58 -12.48 18.21
C ALA A 206 -6.31 -11.79 17.68
N ILE A 207 -6.44 -10.57 17.14
CA ILE A 207 -5.34 -9.71 16.70
C ILE A 207 -4.37 -9.44 17.87
N ASP A 208 -4.88 -9.07 19.04
CA ASP A 208 -4.08 -8.80 20.23
C ASP A 208 -3.31 -10.04 20.71
N SER A 209 -3.92 -11.23 20.59
CA SER A 209 -3.24 -12.49 20.91
C SER A 209 -2.15 -12.87 19.91
N ALA A 210 -2.18 -12.33 18.68
CA ALA A 210 -1.32 -12.69 17.55
C ALA A 210 -1.23 -14.20 17.25
N LYS A 211 -2.26 -14.98 17.61
CA LYS A 211 -2.31 -16.43 17.39
C LYS A 211 -2.98 -16.74 16.06
N VAL A 212 -2.18 -17.16 15.08
CA VAL A 212 -2.64 -17.56 13.74
C VAL A 212 -2.82 -19.08 13.66
N SER A 213 -3.91 -19.53 13.04
CA SER A 213 -4.18 -20.95 12.79
C SER A 213 -3.71 -21.38 11.40
N TYR A 214 -2.58 -22.11 11.35
CA TYR A 214 -1.93 -22.52 10.10
C TYR A 214 -2.45 -23.87 9.59
N PRO A 215 -2.71 -24.02 8.28
CA PRO A 215 -3.08 -25.30 7.71
C PRO A 215 -1.86 -26.24 7.62
N HIS A 216 -2.11 -27.54 7.60
CA HIS A 216 -1.04 -28.54 7.42
C HIS A 216 -0.34 -28.42 6.05
N SER A 217 -1.04 -27.93 5.02
CA SER A 217 -0.54 -27.77 3.66
C SER A 217 0.50 -26.65 3.49
N LEU A 218 0.58 -25.70 4.43
CA LEU A 218 1.52 -24.58 4.34
C LEU A 218 2.93 -25.02 4.78
N SER A 219 3.97 -24.66 4.01
CA SER A 219 5.34 -25.07 4.34
C SER A 219 5.83 -24.46 5.65
N ASN A 220 6.84 -25.11 6.25
CA ASN A 220 7.47 -24.59 7.47
C ASN A 220 8.18 -23.26 7.22
N VAL A 221 8.70 -23.03 6.00
CA VAL A 221 9.35 -21.77 5.62
C VAL A 221 8.32 -20.64 5.59
N SER A 222 7.18 -20.85 4.91
CA SER A 222 6.09 -19.88 4.87
C SER A 222 5.52 -19.59 6.27
N LYS A 223 5.35 -20.62 7.10
CA LYS A 223 4.90 -20.49 8.49
C LYS A 223 5.86 -19.64 9.31
N ASP A 224 7.16 -19.94 9.24
CA ASP A 224 8.20 -19.23 9.98
C ASP A 224 8.23 -17.74 9.63
N LEU A 225 8.16 -17.40 8.33
CA LEU A 225 8.12 -16.00 7.90
C LEU A 225 6.86 -15.28 8.41
N ILE A 226 5.68 -15.88 8.28
CA ILE A 226 4.43 -15.29 8.78
C ILE A 226 4.49 -15.10 10.31
N GLN A 227 5.02 -16.07 11.05
CA GLN A 227 5.19 -15.99 12.50
C GLN A 227 6.12 -14.86 12.93
N LYS A 228 7.13 -14.53 12.11
CA LYS A 228 8.06 -13.42 12.37
C LYS A 228 7.49 -12.05 11.96
N LEU A 229 6.44 -12.00 11.14
CA LEU A 229 5.73 -10.78 10.74
C LEU A 229 4.53 -10.49 11.65
N ILE A 230 3.77 -11.52 12.03
CA ILE A 230 2.57 -11.41 12.87
C ILE A 230 2.95 -11.62 14.34
N VAL A 231 3.64 -10.62 14.89
CA VAL A 231 4.06 -10.58 16.30
C VAL A 231 3.36 -9.42 17.01
N ARG A 232 2.78 -9.67 18.18
CA ARG A 232 2.07 -8.62 18.95
C ARG A 232 2.95 -7.41 19.27
N LYS A 233 4.19 -7.64 19.71
CA LYS A 233 5.16 -6.59 19.98
C LYS A 233 5.74 -6.03 18.67
N ALA A 234 5.34 -4.80 18.32
CA ALA A 234 5.74 -4.09 17.11
C ALA A 234 7.24 -4.17 16.78
N GLY A 235 8.10 -3.84 17.75
CA GLY A 235 9.57 -3.85 17.58
C GLY A 235 10.22 -5.23 17.49
N SER A 236 9.45 -6.32 17.63
CA SER A 236 9.94 -7.70 17.46
C SER A 236 9.63 -8.29 16.09
N ARG A 237 8.88 -7.58 15.24
CA ARG A 237 8.62 -8.00 13.86
C ARG A 237 9.86 -7.82 12.99
N LEU A 238 9.99 -8.64 11.96
CA LEU A 238 10.96 -8.37 10.90
C LEU A 238 10.65 -7.03 10.22
N THR A 239 11.70 -6.26 9.96
CA THR A 239 11.65 -5.09 9.08
C THR A 239 11.64 -5.53 7.62
N ALA A 240 11.14 -4.68 6.71
CA ALA A 240 11.15 -4.97 5.27
C ALA A 240 12.57 -5.29 4.76
N SER A 241 13.60 -4.60 5.28
CA SER A 241 14.99 -4.88 4.93
C SER A 241 15.45 -6.28 5.36
N GLN A 242 15.00 -6.77 6.52
CA GLN A 242 15.35 -8.13 6.98
C GLN A 242 14.64 -9.21 6.16
N VAL A 243 13.37 -8.99 5.78
CA VAL A 243 12.60 -9.93 4.94
C VAL A 243 13.23 -10.10 3.55
N ARG A 244 13.86 -9.06 2.99
CA ARG A 244 14.57 -9.16 1.70
C ARG A 244 15.74 -10.15 1.69
N HIS A 245 16.21 -10.56 2.87
CA HIS A 245 17.38 -11.42 3.04
C HIS A 245 17.06 -12.80 3.60
N THR A 246 15.78 -13.14 3.76
CA THR A 246 15.30 -14.47 4.17
C THR A 246 14.86 -15.28 2.96
#